data_AF-A0A397SIT4-F1
#
_entry.id   AF-A0A397SIT4-F1
#
_cell.length_a   1.000
_cell.length_b   1.000
_cell.length_c   1.000
_cell.angle_alpha   90.00
_cell.angle_beta   90.00
_cell.angle_gamma   90.00
#
_symmetry.space_group_name_H-M   'P 1'
#
loop_
_entity.id
_entity.type
_entity.pdbx_description
1 polymer ?
#
loop_
_entity_poly.entity_id
_entity_poly.type
_entity_poly.pdbx_seq_one_letter_code
_entity_poly.pdbx_strand_id
1 'polypeptide(L)'
;SSNFMMVMNYAQDGNLRQKLNRNFNTLSWKDKLDILKDIAYGLSDIHEKGLTHQDFHSGNILGEDTYSAYNRITDLGLCKPANEGCNKKVYGVLPYVAPEVLRGKQYTQESDVYSLGIIIYEVTNGLPPY
;
A
#
# COMPACT_ATOMS: atom_id res chain seq x y z
N SER A 1 18.18 -27.64 -1.97
CA SER A 1 17.35 -26.46 -1.71
C SER A 1 18.19 -25.41 -1.00
N SER A 2 18.24 -24.19 -1.54
CA SER A 2 18.91 -23.07 -0.89
C SER A 2 17.89 -22.34 -0.03
N ASN A 3 18.18 -22.18 1.26
CA ASN A 3 17.35 -21.37 2.15
C ASN A 3 17.89 -19.93 2.12
N PHE A 4 17.03 -18.98 1.76
CA PHE A 4 17.36 -17.56 1.80
C PHE A 4 16.75 -16.93 3.06
N MET A 5 17.49 -16.02 3.68
CA MET A 5 17.03 -15.21 4.82
C MET A 5 17.14 -13.74 4.44
N MET A 6 16.07 -12.97 4.71
CA MET A 6 16.06 -11.53 4.56
C MET A 6 16.06 -10.89 5.95
N VAL A 7 16.95 -9.93 6.17
CA VAL A 7 17.04 -9.16 7.41
C VAL A 7 16.61 -7.72 7.11
N MET A 8 15.61 -7.23 7.82
CA MET A 8 14.99 -5.92 7.60
C MET A 8 14.82 -5.18 8.93
N ASN A 9 14.66 -3.85 8.86
CA ASN A 9 14.32 -3.04 10.02
C ASN A 9 12.96 -3.48 10.60
N TYR A 10 12.85 -3.48 11.93
CA TYR A 10 11.60 -3.78 12.62
C TYR A 10 10.69 -2.55 12.64
N ALA A 11 9.48 -2.68 12.10
CA ALA A 11 8.46 -1.63 12.14
C ALA A 11 7.64 -1.73 13.43
N GLN A 12 8.00 -0.92 14.42
CA GLN A 12 7.43 -1.03 15.77
C GLN A 12 5.95 -0.66 15.84
N ASP A 13 5.48 0.24 14.97
CA ASP A 13 4.08 0.69 14.96
C ASP A 13 3.16 -0.28 14.20
N GLY A 14 3.71 -1.36 13.63
CA GLY A 14 2.95 -2.33 12.85
C GLY A 14 2.47 -1.74 11.52
N ASN A 15 1.34 -2.25 11.01
CA ASN A 15 0.78 -1.77 9.75
C ASN A 15 -0.21 -0.62 9.92
N LEU A 16 -0.42 0.14 8.85
CA LEU A 16 -1.31 1.30 8.83
C LEU A 16 -2.74 0.94 9.28
N ARG A 17 -3.24 -0.24 8.89
CA ARG A 17 -4.59 -0.67 9.31
C ARG A 17 -4.71 -0.79 10.82
N GLN A 18 -3.70 -1.37 11.47
CA GLN A 18 -3.61 -1.49 12.93
C GLN A 18 -3.44 -0.11 13.59
N LYS A 19 -2.61 0.76 13.03
CA LYS A 19 -2.42 2.14 13.51
C LYS A 19 -3.73 2.92 13.52
N LEU A 20 -4.48 2.88 12.42
CA LEU A 20 -5.79 3.52 12.32
C LEU A 20 -6.77 2.95 13.35
N ASN A 21 -6.83 1.62 13.53
CA ASN A 21 -7.74 1.02 14.53
C ASN A 21 -7.44 1.46 15.97
N ARG A 22 -6.18 1.71 16.31
CA ARG A 22 -5.77 2.12 17.67
C ARG A 22 -5.92 3.63 17.88
N ASN A 23 -5.50 4.42 16.90
CA ASN A 23 -5.18 5.84 17.09
C ASN A 23 -5.99 6.78 16.19
N PHE A 24 -6.98 6.32 15.41
CA PHE A 24 -7.68 7.18 14.46
C PHE A 24 -8.25 8.46 15.08
N ASN A 25 -8.87 8.36 16.26
CA ASN A 25 -9.46 9.50 16.95
C ASN A 25 -8.43 10.48 17.53
N THR A 26 -7.18 10.06 17.69
CA THR A 26 -6.08 10.91 18.19
C THR A 26 -5.24 11.50 17.06
N LEU A 27 -5.33 10.97 15.84
CA LEU A 27 -4.64 11.51 14.67
C LEU A 27 -5.26 12.84 14.24
N SER A 28 -4.46 13.89 14.24
CA SER A 28 -4.85 15.17 13.66
C SER A 28 -4.93 15.07 12.14
N TRP A 29 -5.58 16.05 11.51
CA TRP A 29 -5.56 16.17 10.04
C TRP A 29 -4.15 16.30 9.48
N LYS A 30 -3.26 16.97 10.21
CA LYS A 30 -1.86 17.08 9.81
C LYS A 30 -1.19 15.69 9.79
N ASP A 31 -1.38 14.89 10.83
CA ASP A 31 -0.81 13.53 10.89
C ASP A 31 -1.34 12.66 9.74
N LYS A 32 -2.65 12.76 9.45
CA LYS A 32 -3.26 12.06 8.31
C LYS A 32 -2.65 12.47 6.98
N LEU A 33 -2.42 13.77 6.75
CA LEU A 33 -1.79 14.27 5.54
C LEU A 33 -0.32 13.84 5.44
N ASP A 34 0.42 13.85 6.55
CA ASP A 34 1.80 13.39 6.58
C ASP A 34 1.91 11.89 6.26
N ILE A 35 1.02 11.06 6.81
CA ILE A 35 0.89 9.63 6.45
C ILE A 35 0.66 9.47 4.94
N LEU A 36 -0.33 10.17 4.38
CA LEU A 36 -0.69 10.06 2.96
C LEU A 36 0.42 10.55 2.04
N LYS A 37 1.13 11.60 2.44
CA LYS A 37 2.27 12.14 1.71
C LYS A 37 3.40 11.12 1.61
N ASP A 38 3.76 10.46 2.71
CA ASP A 38 4.81 9.43 2.72
C ASP A 38 4.43 8.23 1.85
N ILE A 39 3.17 7.79 1.93
CA ILE A 39 2.63 6.70 1.10
C ILE A 39 2.67 7.07 -0.38
N ALA A 40 2.27 8.29 -0.74
CA ALA A 40 2.29 8.78 -2.12
C ALA A 40 3.72 8.88 -2.67
N TYR A 41 4.68 9.37 -1.88
CA TYR A 41 6.09 9.38 -2.28
C TYR A 41 6.63 7.98 -2.50
N GLY A 42 6.38 7.04 -1.58
CA GLY A 42 6.79 5.65 -1.75
C GLY A 42 6.21 5.00 -3.01
N LEU A 43 4.95 5.29 -3.34
CA LEU A 43 4.32 4.76 -4.55
C LEU A 43 4.92 5.40 -5.81
N SER A 44 5.18 6.72 -5.78
CA SER A 44 5.88 7.44 -6.85
C SER A 44 7.25 6.81 -7.13
N ASP A 45 8.01 6.48 -6.09
CA ASP A 45 9.32 5.84 -6.22
C ASP A 45 9.26 4.47 -6.91
N ILE A 46 8.16 3.72 -6.75
CA ILE A 46 7.92 2.46 -7.45
C ILE A 46 7.56 2.74 -8.91
N HIS A 47 6.64 3.69 -9.13
CA HIS A 47 6.13 4.03 -10.46
C HIS A 47 7.20 4.65 -11.37
N GLU A 48 8.07 5.50 -10.84
CA GLU A 48 9.21 6.09 -11.55
C GLU A 48 10.21 5.04 -12.07
N LYS A 49 10.27 3.88 -11.41
CA LYS A 49 11.06 2.72 -11.87
C LYS A 49 10.34 1.90 -12.95
N GLY A 50 9.16 2.34 -13.42
CA GLY A 50 8.34 1.62 -14.39
C GLY A 50 7.64 0.39 -13.83
N LEU A 51 7.55 0.28 -12.50
CA LEU A 51 6.97 -0.88 -11.80
C LEU A 51 5.55 -0.60 -11.33
N THR A 52 4.84 -1.67 -11.01
CA THR A 52 3.55 -1.70 -10.29
C THR A 52 3.71 -2.50 -9.00
N HIS A 53 2.89 -2.24 -7.98
CA HIS A 53 2.94 -2.99 -6.72
C HIS A 53 2.01 -4.21 -6.71
N GLN A 54 0.79 -4.07 -7.22
CA GLN A 54 -0.23 -5.14 -7.39
C GLN A 54 -0.92 -5.69 -6.14
N ASP A 55 -0.36 -5.44 -4.96
CA ASP A 55 -0.95 -5.79 -3.67
C ASP A 55 -0.85 -4.59 -2.72
N PHE A 56 -1.23 -3.42 -3.25
CA PHE A 56 -1.11 -2.17 -2.52
C PHE A 56 -2.33 -1.98 -1.62
N HIS A 57 -2.15 -2.10 -0.31
CA HIS A 57 -3.20 -1.91 0.69
C HIS A 57 -2.62 -1.50 2.05
N SER A 58 -3.47 -1.07 2.98
CA SER A 58 -3.03 -0.57 4.31
C SER A 58 -2.36 -1.62 5.21
N GLY A 59 -2.40 -2.90 4.84
CA GLY A 59 -1.66 -3.97 5.52
C GLY A 59 -0.19 -4.05 5.09
N ASN A 60 0.12 -3.58 3.87
CA ASN A 60 1.46 -3.53 3.28
C ASN A 60 2.10 -2.14 3.44
N ILE A 61 1.61 -1.35 4.39
CA ILE A 61 2.19 -0.05 4.77
C ILE A 61 2.58 -0.16 6.23
N LEU A 62 3.87 -0.02 6.53
CA LEU A 62 4.43 -0.19 7.87
C LEU A 62 4.87 1.14 8.46
N GLY A 63 4.55 1.38 9.73
CA GLY A 63 5.02 2.54 10.50
C GLY A 63 6.31 2.22 11.25
N GLU A 64 7.35 3.03 11.05
CA GLU A 64 8.67 2.78 11.65
C GLU A 64 8.68 3.06 13.17
N ASP A 65 8.07 4.17 13.59
CA ASP A 65 7.96 4.58 15.00
C ASP A 65 6.57 5.16 15.28
N THR A 66 6.00 4.78 16.43
CA THR A 66 4.78 5.32 17.04
C THR A 66 4.70 6.85 17.09
N TYR A 67 5.83 7.55 17.25
CA TYR A 67 5.85 9.01 17.37
C TYR A 67 6.18 9.74 16.07
N SER A 68 6.60 9.01 15.03
CA SER A 68 6.93 9.57 13.74
C SER A 68 5.87 9.23 12.70
N ALA A 69 5.67 10.13 11.74
CA ALA A 69 4.77 9.88 10.62
C ALA A 69 5.42 9.02 9.51
N TYR A 70 6.59 8.41 9.75
CA TYR A 70 7.31 7.65 8.74
C TYR A 70 6.61 6.34 8.41
N ASN A 71 5.98 6.30 7.24
CA ASN A 71 5.33 5.12 6.69
C ASN A 71 6.11 4.60 5.48
N ARG A 72 6.28 3.28 5.39
CA ARG A 72 6.99 2.61 4.30
C ARG A 72 6.13 1.56 3.64
N ILE A 73 6.19 1.51 2.32
CA ILE A 73 5.58 0.44 1.53
C ILE A 73 6.45 -0.81 1.66
N THR A 74 5.81 -1.96 1.89
CA THR A 74 6.46 -3.28 2.02
C THR A 74 5.82 -4.30 1.08
N ASP A 75 6.29 -5.55 1.16
CA ASP A 75 5.80 -6.68 0.36
C ASP A 75 5.84 -6.44 -1.16
N LEU A 76 7.06 -6.27 -1.66
CA LEU A 76 7.33 -6.09 -3.08
C LEU A 76 7.37 -7.42 -3.85
N GLY A 77 6.86 -8.52 -3.26
CA GLY A 77 6.94 -9.87 -3.86
C GLY A 77 6.15 -10.03 -5.16
N LEU A 78 5.18 -9.14 -5.40
CA LEU A 78 4.36 -9.09 -6.61
C LEU A 78 4.72 -7.93 -7.53
N CYS A 79 5.71 -7.11 -7.16
CA CYS A 79 6.14 -5.99 -7.98
C CYS A 79 6.67 -6.47 -9.33
N LYS A 80 6.22 -5.81 -10.41
CA LYS A 80 6.68 -6.13 -11.77
C LYS A 80 6.50 -4.95 -12.73
N PRO A 81 7.14 -4.99 -13.91
CA PRO A 81 7.01 -3.94 -14.92
C PRO A 81 5.55 -3.69 -15.31
N ALA A 82 5.16 -2.42 -15.42
CA ALA A 82 3.78 -2.02 -15.74
C ALA A 82 3.32 -2.50 -17.12
N ASN A 83 4.26 -2.76 -18.03
CA ASN A 83 4.01 -3.23 -19.39
C ASN A 83 4.13 -4.76 -19.54
N GLU A 84 4.38 -5.51 -18.47
CA GLU A 84 4.44 -6.96 -18.53
C GLU A 84 3.05 -7.53 -18.84
N GLY A 85 2.99 -8.51 -19.76
CA GLY A 85 1.76 -8.99 -20.37
C GLY A 85 0.69 -9.46 -19.37
N CYS A 86 -0.57 -9.43 -19.83
CA CYS A 86 -1.74 -9.73 -19.01
C CYS A 86 -1.71 -11.16 -18.46
N ASN A 87 -1.38 -11.31 -17.18
CA ASN A 87 -1.62 -12.54 -16.44
C ASN A 87 -3.09 -12.51 -15.96
N LYS A 88 -3.92 -13.49 -16.35
CA LYS A 88 -5.36 -13.52 -15.99
C LYS A 88 -5.63 -13.70 -14.48
N LYS A 89 -4.58 -13.85 -13.67
CA LYS A 89 -4.71 -13.98 -12.22
C LYS A 89 -4.87 -12.60 -11.60
N VAL A 90 -5.97 -12.44 -10.86
CA VAL A 90 -6.19 -11.28 -10.00
C VAL A 90 -5.40 -11.51 -8.71
N TYR A 91 -4.54 -10.56 -8.39
CA TYR A 91 -3.83 -10.45 -7.12
C TYR A 91 -4.40 -9.26 -6.35
N GLY A 92 -4.11 -9.18 -5.05
CA GLY A 92 -4.53 -8.08 -4.22
C GLY A 92 -5.68 -8.40 -3.27
N VAL A 93 -5.80 -7.58 -2.22
CA VAL A 93 -6.94 -7.60 -1.29
C VAL A 93 -8.15 -6.93 -1.94
N LEU A 94 -9.26 -7.67 -2.09
CA LEU A 94 -10.40 -7.33 -2.98
C LEU A 94 -10.86 -5.87 -2.98
N PRO A 95 -11.07 -5.19 -1.83
CA PRO A 95 -11.50 -3.79 -1.82
C PRO A 95 -10.52 -2.81 -2.49
N TYR A 96 -9.23 -3.16 -2.55
CA TYR A 96 -8.17 -2.34 -3.15
C TYR A 96 -7.94 -2.67 -4.62
N VAL A 97 -8.54 -3.74 -5.15
CA VAL A 97 -8.32 -4.16 -6.54
C VAL A 97 -9.12 -3.28 -7.47
N ALA A 98 -8.43 -2.69 -8.44
CA ALA A 98 -9.04 -1.77 -9.39
C ALA A 98 -10.11 -2.46 -10.26
N PRO A 99 -11.21 -1.78 -10.61
CA PRO A 99 -12.33 -2.38 -11.34
C PRO A 99 -11.95 -2.95 -12.71
N GLU A 100 -10.97 -2.38 -13.39
CA GLU A 100 -10.45 -2.90 -14.66
C GLU A 100 -9.75 -4.25 -14.49
N VAL A 101 -9.01 -4.43 -13.39
CA VAL A 101 -8.33 -5.68 -13.04
C VAL A 101 -9.36 -6.77 -12.71
N LEU A 102 -10.41 -6.42 -11.96
CA LEU A 102 -11.52 -7.34 -11.68
C LEU A 102 -12.26 -7.78 -12.94
N ARG A 103 -12.24 -6.96 -14.00
CA ARG A 103 -12.80 -7.29 -15.33
C ARG A 103 -11.81 -8.05 -16.22
N GLY A 104 -10.66 -8.46 -15.68
CA GLY A 104 -9.64 -9.21 -16.40
C GLY A 104 -8.82 -8.38 -17.38
N LYS A 105 -8.83 -7.04 -17.26
CA LYS A 105 -7.89 -6.18 -17.98
C LYS A 105 -6.52 -6.19 -17.31
N GLN A 106 -5.51 -5.73 -18.04
CA GLN A 106 -4.14 -5.64 -17.55
C GLN A 106 -4.04 -4.71 -16.33
N TYR A 107 -3.24 -5.13 -15.35
CA TYR A 107 -2.87 -4.30 -14.20
C TYR A 107 -1.89 -3.21 -14.65
N THR A 108 -2.11 -1.97 -14.23
CA THR A 108 -1.31 -0.80 -14.62
C THR A 108 -0.92 0.03 -13.40
N GLN A 109 -0.13 1.08 -13.59
CA GLN A 109 0.18 2.02 -12.50
C GLN A 109 -1.08 2.73 -12.00
N GLU A 110 -2.03 3.00 -12.89
CA GLU A 110 -3.34 3.56 -12.57
C GLU A 110 -4.15 2.61 -11.66
N SER A 111 -3.91 1.30 -11.75
CA SER A 111 -4.52 0.32 -10.85
C SER A 111 -3.97 0.42 -9.43
N ASP A 112 -2.68 0.72 -9.24
CA ASP A 112 -2.13 1.04 -7.91
C ASP A 112 -2.69 2.40 -7.40
N VAL A 113 -2.93 3.37 -8.30
CA VAL A 113 -3.54 4.66 -7.93
C VAL A 113 -4.97 4.48 -7.44
N TYR A 114 -5.73 3.54 -8.00
CA TYR A 114 -7.04 3.16 -7.45
C TYR A 114 -6.89 2.66 -6.01
N SER A 115 -5.95 1.74 -5.77
CA SER A 115 -5.65 1.23 -4.43
C SER A 115 -5.26 2.34 -3.46
N LEU A 116 -4.46 3.34 -3.90
CA LEU A 116 -4.16 4.54 -3.13
C LEU A 116 -5.42 5.32 -2.75
N GLY A 117 -6.39 5.44 -3.66
CA GLY A 117 -7.69 6.06 -3.38
C GLY A 117 -8.44 5.38 -2.23
N ILE A 118 -8.40 4.05 -2.17
CA ILE A 118 -8.99 3.28 -1.07
C ILE A 118 -8.23 3.53 0.25
N ILE A 119 -6.91 3.60 0.21
CA ILE A 119 -6.09 3.94 1.38
C ILE A 119 -6.39 5.36 1.88
N ILE A 120 -6.57 6.34 0.98
CA ILE A 120 -6.98 7.70 1.32
C ILE A 120 -8.34 7.69 2.03
N TYR A 121 -9.30 6.90 1.53
CA TYR A 121 -10.58 6.72 2.20
C TYR A 121 -10.42 6.17 3.63
N GLU A 122 -9.59 5.14 3.82
CA GLU A 122 -9.33 4.57 5.15
C GLU A 122 -8.68 5.57 6.11
N VAL A 123 -7.67 6.33 5.66
CA VAL A 123 -6.98 7.30 6.51
C VAL A 123 -7.89 8.46 6.89
N THR A 124 -8.80 8.86 6.00
CA THR A 124 -9.73 9.96 6.25
C THR A 124 -10.90 9.56 7.13
N ASN A 125 -11.44 8.33 6.97
CA ASN A 125 -12.65 7.86 7.67
C ASN A 125 -12.37 6.90 8.84
N GLY A 126 -11.18 6.30 8.90
CA GLY A 126 -10.80 5.34 9.93
C GLY A 126 -11.41 3.96 9.76
N LEU A 127 -12.36 3.82 8.84
CA LEU A 127 -13.06 2.57 8.57
C LEU A 127 -12.26 1.69 7.60
N PRO A 128 -12.34 0.37 7.72
CA PRO A 128 -11.90 -0.51 6.64
C PRO A 128 -12.82 -0.36 5.41
N PRO A 129 -12.35 -0.72 4.20
CA PRO A 129 -13.10 -0.51 2.96
C PRO A 129 -14.17 -1.58 2.69
N TYR A 130 -14.88 -2.03 3.73
CA TYR A 130 -15.96 -3.03 3.65
C TYR A 130 -17.01 -2.84 4.75
#